data_AF-A0A6I1ZPZ7-F1
#
_entry.id   AF-A0A6I1ZPZ7-F1
#
_cell.length_a   1.000
_cell.length_b   1.000
_cell.length_c   1.000
_cell.angle_alpha   90.00
_cell.angle_beta   90.00
_cell.angle_gamma   90.00
#
_symmetry.space_group_name_H-M   'P 1'
#
loop_
_entity.id
_entity.type
_entity.pdbx_description
1 polymer ?
#
loop_
_entity_poly.entity_id
_entity_poly.type
_entity_poly.pdbx_seq_one_letter_code
_entity_poly.pdbx_strand_id
1 'polypeptide(L)'
;MQRETVTLRRDCEGILVPSGDRITLKRGQEAIITQALGGSYTVMVMGNLARIDGKDADALGKEIEPTAKRRPASRVRQASMAHFTRMGNL
;
A
#
# COMPACT_ATOMS: atom_id res chain seq x y z
N MET A 1 6.57 19.80 0.68
CA MET A 1 7.63 18.79 0.48
C MET A 1 8.51 18.77 1.73
N GLN A 2 8.02 18.23 2.85
CA GLN A 2 8.85 18.11 4.07
C GLN A 2 9.44 16.70 4.09
N ARG A 3 10.76 16.63 4.07
CA ARG A 3 11.52 15.38 4.23
C ARG A 3 11.76 15.17 5.73
N GLU A 4 11.41 14.01 6.23
CA GLU A 4 11.54 13.71 7.66
C GLU A 4 12.62 12.63 7.84
N THR A 5 13.68 12.96 8.57
CA THR A 5 14.69 11.97 8.93
C THR A 5 14.21 11.18 10.13
N VAL A 6 14.21 9.86 10.01
CA VAL A 6 13.83 8.92 11.06
C VAL A 6 14.92 7.88 11.24
N THR A 7 15.08 7.40 12.47
CA THR A 7 15.94 6.26 12.78
C THR A 7 15.06 5.02 12.93
N LEU A 8 15.43 3.95 12.24
CA LEU A 8 14.67 2.70 12.29
C LEU A 8 14.67 2.09 13.69
N ARG A 9 13.48 1.85 14.25
CA ARG A 9 13.29 1.30 15.60
C ARG A 9 13.46 -0.21 15.68
N ARG A 10 13.24 -0.91 14.56
CA ARG A 10 13.45 -2.35 14.41
C ARG A 10 13.90 -2.69 12.98
N ASP A 11 14.33 -3.93 12.80
CA ASP A 11 14.56 -4.48 11.47
C ASP A 11 13.22 -4.60 10.72
N CYS A 12 13.19 -4.20 9.46
CA CYS A 12 12.01 -4.31 8.61
C CYS A 12 12.38 -4.65 7.15
N GLU A 13 11.43 -5.24 6.42
CA GLU A 13 11.58 -5.45 5.00
C GLU A 13 11.25 -4.17 4.22
N GLY A 14 12.08 -3.87 3.24
CA GLY A 14 11.84 -2.83 2.25
C GLY A 14 11.97 -3.39 0.83
N ILE A 15 11.37 -2.69 -0.13
CA ILE A 15 11.48 -3.00 -1.55
C ILE A 15 12.18 -1.83 -2.23
N LEU A 16 13.32 -2.07 -2.88
CA LEU A 16 14.03 -1.03 -3.62
C LEU A 16 13.18 -0.49 -4.78
N VAL A 17 13.24 0.82 -4.97
CA VAL A 17 12.55 1.52 -6.06
C VAL A 17 13.60 2.06 -7.03
N PRO A 18 13.51 1.79 -8.35
CA PRO A 18 12.43 1.09 -9.05
C PRO A 18 12.65 -0.42 -9.24
N SER A 19 13.79 -1.00 -8.79
CA SER A 19 14.19 -2.37 -9.16
C SER A 19 13.27 -3.47 -8.63
N GLY A 20 12.61 -3.25 -7.49
CA GLY A 20 11.74 -4.24 -6.86
C GLY A 20 12.46 -5.25 -5.96
N ASP A 21 13.77 -5.10 -5.75
CA ASP A 21 14.55 -6.02 -4.92
C ASP A 21 14.17 -5.90 -3.44
N ARG A 22 14.06 -7.05 -2.76
CA ARG A 22 13.84 -7.07 -1.31
C ARG A 22 15.14 -6.80 -0.58
N ILE A 23 15.07 -5.87 0.36
CA ILE A 23 16.17 -5.55 1.26
C ILE A 23 15.69 -5.62 2.71
N THR A 24 16.61 -5.89 3.63
CA THR A 24 16.38 -5.74 5.06
C THR A 24 17.00 -4.45 5.52
N LEU A 25 16.17 -3.54 6.00
CA LEU A 25 16.61 -2.31 6.66
C LEU A 25 16.86 -2.62 8.13
N LYS A 26 18.01 -2.21 8.65
CA LYS A 26 18.45 -2.59 10.00
C LYS A 26 18.04 -1.55 11.03
N ARG A 27 17.72 -2.02 12.24
CA ARG A 27 17.52 -1.14 13.40
C ARG A 27 18.70 -0.20 13.59
N GLY A 28 18.42 1.06 13.90
CA GLY A 28 19.43 2.10 14.11
C GLY A 28 19.90 2.77 12.83
N GLN A 29 19.49 2.30 11.66
CA GLN A 29 19.82 2.92 10.39
C GLN A 29 18.96 4.17 10.16
N GLU A 30 19.59 5.23 9.65
CA GLU A 30 18.91 6.47 9.28
C GLU A 30 18.22 6.34 7.93
N ALA A 31 17.00 6.84 7.87
CA ALA A 31 16.16 6.85 6.69
C ALA A 31 15.48 8.21 6.57
N ILE A 32 15.35 8.72 5.34
CA ILE A 32 14.62 9.96 5.10
C ILE A 32 13.30 9.61 4.43
N ILE A 33 12.17 9.84 5.12
CA ILE A 33 10.85 9.68 4.53
C ILE A 33 10.66 10.76 3.47
N THR A 34 10.55 10.34 2.22
CA THR A 34 10.33 11.23 1.07
C THR A 34 8.86 11.33 0.72
N GLN A 35 8.09 10.25 0.92
CA GLN A 35 6.67 10.17 0.60
C GLN A 35 5.93 9.24 1.57
N ALA A 36 4.70 9.60 1.90
CA ALA A 36 3.75 8.74 2.63
C ALA A 36 2.45 8.68 1.82
N LEU A 37 2.10 7.49 1.33
CA LEU A 37 0.95 7.28 0.45
C LEU A 37 0.08 6.13 0.98
N GLY A 38 -1.04 6.49 1.60
CA GLY A 38 -2.20 5.61 1.81
C GLY A 38 -1.92 4.20 2.35
N GLY A 39 -0.94 4.05 3.25
CA GLY A 39 -0.52 2.75 3.78
C GLY A 39 0.82 2.24 3.25
N SER A 40 1.69 3.11 2.73
CA SER A 40 3.11 2.80 2.49
C SER A 40 3.98 4.05 2.60
N TYR A 41 5.25 3.84 2.90
CA TYR A 41 6.25 4.89 3.03
C TYR A 41 7.38 4.66 2.04
N THR A 42 7.77 5.72 1.33
CA THR A 42 9.01 5.71 0.55
C THR A 42 10.09 6.41 1.37
N VAL A 43 11.19 5.71 1.59
CA VAL A 43 12.34 6.20 2.34
C VAL A 43 13.59 6.21 1.49
N MET A 44 14.47 7.18 1.72
CA MET A 44 15.82 7.22 1.19
C MET A 44 16.79 6.70 2.25
N VAL A 45 17.52 5.63 1.93
CA VAL A 45 18.48 4.96 2.81
C VAL A 45 19.77 4.73 2.05
N MET A 46 20.90 5.25 2.56
CA MET A 46 22.21 5.15 1.91
C MET A 46 22.19 5.57 0.42
N GLY A 47 21.38 6.59 0.07
CA GLY A 47 21.22 7.08 -1.30
C GLY A 47 20.25 6.28 -2.18
N ASN A 48 19.71 5.16 -1.70
CA ASN A 48 18.72 4.34 -2.42
C ASN A 48 17.30 4.62 -1.93
N LEU A 49 16.32 4.50 -2.81
CA LEU A 49 14.91 4.54 -2.42
C LEU A 49 14.41 3.15 -2.09
N ALA A 50 13.72 3.03 -0.96
CA ALA A 50 13.05 1.81 -0.54
C ALA A 50 11.61 2.13 -0.13
N ARG A 51 10.68 1.28 -0.56
CA ARG A 51 9.29 1.30 -0.12
C ARG A 51 9.12 0.35 1.06
N ILE A 52 8.51 0.86 2.13
CA ILE A 52 8.12 0.12 3.33
C ILE A 52 6.59 0.04 3.35
N ASP A 53 6.06 -1.15 3.64
CA ASP A 53 4.63 -1.37 3.76
C ASP A 53 4.08 -0.71 5.04
N GLY A 54 2.84 -0.22 5.02
CA GLY A 54 2.20 0.42 6.16
C GLY A 54 2.07 -0.48 7.38
N LYS A 55 2.07 -1.81 7.20
CA LYS A 55 2.14 -2.76 8.33
C LYS A 55 3.45 -2.66 9.13
N ASP A 56 4.52 -2.13 8.51
CA ASP A 56 5.84 -1.94 9.10
C ASP A 56 6.13 -0.45 9.40
N ALA A 57 5.08 0.39 9.44
CA ALA A 57 5.18 1.81 9.75
C ALA A 57 5.80 2.09 11.14
N ASP A 58 5.60 1.18 12.08
CA ASP A 58 6.18 1.24 13.43
C ASP A 58 7.71 1.22 13.41
N ALA A 59 8.32 0.58 12.41
CA ALA A 59 9.77 0.60 12.22
C ALA A 59 10.28 2.01 11.97
N LEU A 60 9.48 2.87 11.33
CA LEU A 60 9.76 4.29 11.08
C LEU A 60 9.32 5.20 12.23
N GLY A 61 8.78 4.63 13.31
CA GLY A 61 8.18 5.41 14.40
C GLY A 61 6.85 6.08 14.04
N LYS A 62 6.19 5.61 12.98
CA LYS A 62 4.84 6.04 12.59
C LYS A 62 3.79 5.11 13.17
N GLU A 63 2.57 5.61 13.29
CA GLU A 63 1.44 4.80 13.70
C GLU A 63 1.06 3.85 12.56
N ILE A 64 0.82 2.59 12.89
CA ILE A 64 0.33 1.61 11.91
C ILE A 64 -1.14 1.94 11.66
N GLU A 65 -1.41 2.58 10.53
CA GLU A 65 -2.79 2.80 10.08
C GLU A 65 -3.43 1.43 9.81
N PRO A 66 -4.54 1.08 10.50
CA PRO A 66 -5.26 -0.15 10.21
C PRO A 66 -5.83 -0.02 8.81
N THR A 67 -5.18 -0.66 7.84
CA THR A 67 -5.63 -0.64 6.44
C THR A 67 -7.10 -1.00 6.43
N ALA A 68 -7.96 -0.05 6.03
CA ALA A 68 -9.39 -0.23 6.09
C ALA A 68 -9.76 -1.55 5.41
N LYS A 69 -10.41 -2.43 6.19
CA LYS A 69 -10.93 -3.74 5.77
C LYS A 69 -11.36 -3.67 4.30
N ARG A 70 -10.66 -4.39 3.40
CA ARG A 70 -11.12 -4.60 2.02
C ARG A 70 -12.59 -4.99 2.10
N ARG A 71 -13.51 -4.10 1.73
CA ARG A 71 -14.91 -4.50 1.50
C ARG A 71 -14.85 -5.60 0.45
N PRO A 72 -15.38 -6.80 0.70
CA PRO A 72 -15.39 -7.84 -0.31
C PRO A 72 -16.11 -7.29 -1.53
N ALA A 73 -15.46 -7.40 -2.70
CA ALA A 73 -16.01 -6.95 -3.97
C ALA A 73 -17.40 -7.57 -4.15
N SER A 74 -18.44 -6.74 -4.08
CA SER A 74 -19.81 -7.18 -4.32
C SER A 74 -19.93 -7.63 -5.77
N ARG A 75 -20.12 -8.93 -5.97
CA ARG A 75 -20.37 -9.57 -7.26
C ARG A 75 -21.68 -9.00 -7.83
N VAL A 76 -21.60 -8.08 -8.78
CA VAL A 76 -22.77 -7.62 -9.56
C VAL A 76 -23.19 -8.78 -10.46
N ARG A 77 -24.28 -9.48 -10.12
CA ARG A 77 -24.97 -10.38 -11.06
C ARG A 77 -25.96 -9.52 -11.83
N GLN A 78 -25.66 -9.27 -13.10
CA GLN A 78 -26.54 -8.61 -14.04
C GLN A 78 -27.72 -9.53 -14.33
N ALA A 79 -28.93 -9.12 -13.94
CA ALA A 79 -30.17 -9.77 -14.37
C ALA A 79 -30.50 -9.26 -15.78
N SER A 80 -30.33 -10.11 -16.78
CA SER A 80 -30.86 -9.83 -18.12
C SER A 80 -32.36 -10.09 -18.14
N MET A 81 -33.11 -9.02 -18.41
CA MET A 81 -34.55 -9.03 -18.70
C MET A 81 -34.85 -10.00 -19.84
N ALA A 82 -35.71 -10.99 -19.58
CA ALA A 82 -36.34 -11.76 -20.63
C ALA A 82 -37.36 -10.87 -21.36
N HIS A 83 -37.14 -10.70 -22.67
CA HIS A 83 -38.01 -9.98 -23.58
C HIS A 83 -39.42 -10.58 -23.58
N PHE A 84 -40.39 -9.69 -23.44
CA PHE A 84 -41.82 -9.93 -23.53
C PHE A 84 -42.20 -10.11 -25.01
N THR A 85 -42.57 -11.32 -25.43
CA THR A 85 -43.24 -11.55 -26.72
C THR A 85 -44.70 -11.88 -26.45
N ARG A 86 -45.58 -10.88 -26.60
CA ARG A 86 -47.02 -11.10 -26.71
C ARG A 86 -47.35 -11.20 -28.20
N MET A 87 -47.46 -12.43 -28.70
CA MET A 87 -48.19 -12.70 -29.94
C MET A 87 -49.68 -12.49 -29.68
N GLY A 88 -50.36 -11.78 -30.57
CA GLY A 88 -51.80 -11.63 -30.54
C GLY A 88 -52.26 -10.60 -31.55
N ASN A 89 -52.35 -11.01 -32.82
CA ASN A 89 -53.24 -10.36 -33.78
C ASN A 89 -53.79 -11.42 -34.75
N LEU A 90 -54.98 -11.91 -34.43
CA LEU A 90 -55.96 -12.49 -35.34
C LEU A 90 -57.34 -12.17 -34.75
#